data_AF-A0A949HED8-F1
#
_entry.id   AF-A0A949HED8-F1
#
_cell.length_a   1.000
_cell.length_b   1.000
_cell.length_c   1.000
_cell.angle_alpha   90.00
_cell.angle_beta   90.00
_cell.angle_gamma   90.00
#
_symmetry.space_group_name_H-M   'P 1'
#
loop_
_entity.id
_entity.type
_entity.pdbx_description
1 polymer ?
#
loop_
_entity_poly.entity_id
_entity_poly.type
_entity_poly.pdbx_seq_one_letter_code
_entity_poly.pdbx_strand_id
1 'polypeptide(L)'
;MTIWGLPVASWMTAPAITLDGGCSLADAQRLMERHGVHHLPVLAGGALAGMVTLRAIHALQPRDAPLSAREWRALLATVRLDAWLDAGWCLVAPHEPLGTVARALAARALSAATVAVGRRPLGVITVGDLLAATLAGRLPPGSTARRRAVRCAGCGATAYLRQEVLAPPSCWRCGADMAAPHTISRPPDDCRVAQERGDRL
;
A
#
# COMPACT_ATOMS: atom_id res chain seq x y z
N MET A 1 0.84 5.00 29.24
CA MET A 1 0.26 4.17 28.16
C MET A 1 0.83 4.61 26.81
N THR A 2 1.68 3.77 26.23
CA THR A 2 2.48 4.02 25.01
C THR A 2 1.67 3.84 23.73
N ILE A 3 2.08 4.51 22.65
CA ILE A 3 1.46 4.43 21.31
C ILE A 3 1.42 3.02 20.71
N TRP A 4 2.24 2.11 21.22
CA TRP A 4 2.45 0.77 20.67
C TRP A 4 1.22 -0.14 20.78
N GLY A 5 0.25 0.23 21.61
CA GLY A 5 -1.05 -0.45 21.71
C GLY A 5 -2.11 0.03 20.71
N LEU A 6 -1.84 1.10 19.95
CA LEU A 6 -2.78 1.62 18.96
C LEU A 6 -2.89 0.67 17.75
N PRO A 7 -4.07 0.58 17.11
CA PRO A 7 -4.26 -0.26 15.93
C PRO A 7 -3.51 0.29 14.72
N VAL A 8 -2.99 -0.61 13.88
CA VAL A 8 -2.23 -0.27 12.66
C VAL A 8 -3.03 0.58 11.68
N ALA A 9 -4.35 0.38 11.62
CA ALA A 9 -5.25 1.15 10.77
C ALA A 9 -5.23 2.67 11.05
N SER A 10 -4.81 3.07 12.25
CA SER A 10 -4.66 4.48 12.61
C SER A 10 -3.43 5.16 12.01
N TRP A 11 -2.48 4.40 11.46
CA TRP A 11 -1.20 4.92 10.96
C TRP A 11 -0.84 4.45 9.54
N MET A 12 -1.55 3.46 9.00
CA MET A 12 -1.35 3.01 7.63
C MET A 12 -1.66 4.11 6.60
N THR A 13 -1.05 3.99 5.42
CA THR A 13 -1.47 4.73 4.23
C THR A 13 -2.58 3.96 3.53
N ALA A 14 -3.76 4.57 3.41
CA ALA A 14 -4.92 3.98 2.75
C ALA A 14 -5.50 4.94 1.67
N PRO A 15 -6.17 4.41 0.64
CA PRO A 15 -6.22 3.00 0.26
C PRO A 15 -4.87 2.50 -0.26
N ALA A 16 -4.67 1.18 -0.22
CA ALA A 16 -3.51 0.56 -0.85
C ALA A 16 -3.56 0.77 -2.37
N ILE A 17 -2.48 1.30 -2.93
CA ILE A 17 -2.26 1.30 -4.38
C ILE A 17 -1.78 -0.10 -4.74
N THR A 18 -2.56 -0.81 -5.57
CA THR A 18 -2.30 -2.20 -5.90
C THR A 18 -2.11 -2.38 -7.40
N LEU A 19 -1.46 -3.48 -7.77
CA LEU A 19 -1.17 -3.80 -9.16
C LEU A 19 -1.43 -5.31 -9.39
N ASP A 20 -1.87 -5.67 -10.59
CA ASP A 20 -2.11 -7.07 -10.93
C ASP A 20 -0.80 -7.82 -11.22
N GLY A 21 -0.73 -9.10 -10.88
CA GLY A 21 0.43 -9.96 -11.10
C GLY A 21 0.78 -10.15 -12.58
N GLY A 22 -0.16 -9.94 -13.49
CA GLY A 22 0.10 -9.95 -14.93
C GLY A 22 0.86 -8.72 -15.44
N CYS A 23 1.00 -7.67 -14.64
CA CYS A 23 1.74 -6.46 -15.02
C CYS A 23 3.27 -6.64 -14.88
N SER A 24 4.02 -5.75 -15.53
CA SER A 24 5.48 -5.79 -15.54
C SER A 24 6.11 -5.05 -14.34
N LEU A 25 7.39 -5.30 -14.06
CA LEU A 25 8.16 -4.48 -13.12
C LEU A 25 8.29 -3.03 -13.57
N ALA A 26 8.26 -2.76 -14.88
CA ALA A 26 8.25 -1.40 -15.40
C ALA A 26 6.95 -0.66 -15.04
N ASP A 27 5.81 -1.35 -15.07
CA ASP A 27 4.52 -0.80 -14.60
C ASP A 27 4.58 -0.49 -13.11
N ALA A 28 5.12 -1.41 -12.31
CA ALA A 28 5.31 -1.21 -10.88
C ALA A 28 6.18 0.02 -10.59
N GLN A 29 7.34 0.15 -11.26
CA GLN A 29 8.24 1.30 -11.08
C GLN A 29 7.53 2.62 -11.46
N ARG A 30 6.85 2.65 -12.61
CA ARG A 30 6.06 3.83 -13.02
C ARG A 30 4.99 4.19 -12.00
N LEU A 31 4.27 3.22 -11.47
CA LEU A 31 3.22 3.46 -10.48
C LEU A 31 3.81 3.97 -9.15
N MET A 32 4.93 3.41 -8.71
CA MET A 32 5.70 3.88 -7.55
C MET A 32 6.13 5.34 -7.70
N GLU A 33 6.72 5.70 -8.84
CA GLU A 33 7.16 7.07 -9.16
C GLU A 33 5.97 8.04 -9.17
N ARG A 34 4.89 7.72 -9.91
CA ARG A 34 3.71 8.58 -10.03
C ARG A 34 3.05 8.90 -8.70
N HIS A 35 2.96 7.91 -7.81
CA HIS A 35 2.30 8.09 -6.52
C HIS A 35 3.27 8.40 -5.37
N GLY A 36 4.58 8.42 -5.61
CA GLY A 36 5.59 8.58 -4.56
C GLY A 36 5.47 7.52 -3.47
N VAL A 37 5.30 6.25 -3.85
CA VAL A 37 5.28 5.10 -2.95
C VAL A 37 6.38 4.12 -3.31
N HIS A 38 6.92 3.39 -2.35
CA HIS A 38 8.04 2.44 -2.59
C HIS A 38 7.64 0.98 -2.42
N HIS A 39 6.36 0.72 -2.11
CA HIS A 39 5.82 -0.61 -1.81
C HIS A 39 4.45 -0.72 -2.47
N LEU A 40 4.25 -1.75 -3.28
CA LEU A 40 2.99 -2.03 -3.95
C LEU A 40 2.56 -3.47 -3.64
N PRO A 41 1.41 -3.66 -2.97
CA PRO A 41 0.79 -4.97 -2.89
C PRO A 41 0.38 -5.43 -4.29
N VAL A 42 0.73 -6.67 -4.62
CA VAL A 42 0.42 -7.33 -5.90
C VAL A 42 -0.78 -8.23 -5.71
N LEU A 43 -1.76 -8.15 -6.60
CA LEU A 43 -2.95 -8.99 -6.59
C LEU A 43 -2.86 -10.09 -7.64
N ALA A 44 -3.41 -11.26 -7.36
CA ALA A 44 -3.73 -12.29 -8.35
C ALA A 44 -5.20 -12.65 -8.20
N GLY A 45 -5.98 -12.51 -9.28
CA GLY A 45 -7.42 -12.77 -9.23
C GLY A 45 -8.18 -11.89 -8.22
N GLY A 46 -7.70 -10.66 -7.97
CA GLY A 46 -8.31 -9.74 -7.00
C GLY A 46 -7.95 -9.98 -5.53
N ALA A 47 -7.17 -11.03 -5.24
CA ALA A 47 -6.68 -11.32 -3.90
C ALA A 47 -5.19 -10.96 -3.77
N LEU A 48 -4.78 -10.46 -2.61
CA LEU A 48 -3.38 -10.18 -2.31
C LEU A 48 -2.55 -11.43 -2.54
N ALA A 49 -1.53 -11.35 -3.39
CA ALA A 49 -0.62 -12.44 -3.74
C ALA A 49 0.82 -12.17 -3.28
N GLY A 50 1.22 -10.91 -3.21
CA GLY A 50 2.56 -10.53 -2.76
C GLY A 50 2.78 -9.04 -2.63
N MET A 51 4.04 -8.63 -2.62
CA MET A 51 4.45 -7.24 -2.59
C MET A 51 5.69 -7.04 -3.46
N VAL A 52 5.71 -5.97 -4.24
CA VAL A 52 6.92 -5.50 -4.92
C VAL A 52 7.40 -4.21 -4.25
N THR A 53 8.71 -4.06 -4.14
CA THR A 53 9.34 -2.87 -3.53
C THR A 53 10.33 -2.24 -4.49
N LEU A 54 10.48 -0.92 -4.41
CA LEU A 54 11.44 -0.17 -5.24
C LEU A 54 12.87 -0.67 -5.03
N ARG A 55 13.20 -1.06 -3.80
CA ARG A 55 14.50 -1.66 -3.46
C ARG A 55 14.73 -2.97 -4.23
N ALA A 56 13.71 -3.82 -4.31
CA ALA A 56 13.82 -5.11 -5.01
C ALA A 56 13.98 -4.89 -6.52
N ILE A 57 13.29 -3.89 -7.08
CA ILE A 57 13.48 -3.47 -8.48
C ILE A 57 14.92 -2.99 -8.73
N HIS A 58 15.43 -2.06 -7.90
CA HIS A 58 16.80 -1.55 -8.05
C HIS A 58 17.88 -2.62 -7.82
N ALA A 59 17.60 -3.66 -7.04
CA ALA A 59 18.54 -4.75 -6.83
C ALA A 59 18.82 -5.58 -8.10
N LEU A 60 17.96 -5.50 -9.12
CA LEU A 60 18.19 -6.13 -10.43
C LEU A 60 19.15 -5.34 -11.33
N GLN A 61 19.47 -4.09 -10.99
CA GLN A 61 20.33 -3.28 -11.83
C GLN A 61 21.76 -3.85 -11.78
N PRO A 62 22.38 -4.17 -12.93
CA PRO A 62 23.76 -4.67 -12.95
C PRO A 62 24.70 -3.61 -12.38
N ARG A 63 25.52 -4.00 -11.39
CA ARG A 63 26.44 -3.07 -10.71
C ARG A 63 27.63 -2.68 -11.58
N ASP A 64 28.13 -3.61 -12.39
CA ASP A 64 29.37 -3.45 -13.15
C ASP A 64 29.15 -2.97 -14.59
N ALA A 65 27.89 -2.92 -15.04
CA ALA A 65 27.50 -2.48 -16.37
C ALA A 65 26.16 -1.74 -16.29
N PRO A 66 26.14 -0.48 -15.80
CA PRO A 66 24.90 0.25 -15.59
C PRO A 66 24.19 0.48 -16.92
N LEU A 67 22.93 0.06 -16.97
CA LEU A 67 22.05 0.28 -18.12
C LEU A 67 21.61 1.75 -18.19
N SER A 68 21.45 2.27 -19.41
CA SER A 68 20.75 3.55 -19.59
C SER A 68 19.30 3.44 -19.09
N ALA A 69 18.67 4.58 -18.79
CA ALA A 69 17.27 4.60 -18.35
C ALA A 69 16.31 3.90 -19.34
N ARG A 70 16.61 3.95 -20.65
CA ARG A 70 15.81 3.28 -21.69
C ARG A 70 15.99 1.77 -21.66
N GLU A 71 17.23 1.29 -21.60
CA GLU A 71 17.55 -0.13 -21.53
C GLU A 71 17.02 -0.75 -20.23
N TRP A 72 17.13 -0.03 -19.12
CA TRP A 72 16.57 -0.44 -17.84
C TRP A 72 15.06 -0.63 -17.90
N ARG A 73 14.33 0.36 -18.44
CA ARG A 73 12.87 0.24 -18.62
C ARG A 73 12.50 -0.92 -19.56
N ALA A 74 13.26 -1.13 -20.63
CA ALA A 74 13.04 -2.23 -21.55
C ALA A 74 13.23 -3.59 -20.86
N LEU A 75 14.27 -3.74 -20.04
CA LEU A 75 14.49 -4.94 -19.23
C LEU A 75 13.36 -5.17 -18.24
N LEU A 76 12.97 -4.15 -17.47
CA LEU A 76 11.87 -4.29 -16.51
C LEU A 76 10.52 -4.61 -17.16
N ALA A 77 10.32 -4.23 -18.43
CA ALA A 77 9.10 -4.52 -19.17
C ALA A 77 8.97 -6.01 -19.55
N THR A 78 10.07 -6.78 -19.53
CA THR A 78 10.03 -8.23 -19.82
C THR A 78 9.74 -9.09 -18.59
N VAL A 79 9.88 -8.54 -17.38
CA VAL A 79 9.68 -9.27 -16.13
C VAL A 79 8.27 -9.06 -15.61
N ARG A 80 7.48 -10.14 -15.53
CA ARG A 80 6.14 -10.13 -14.93
C ARG A 80 6.19 -10.30 -13.42
N LEU A 81 5.20 -9.73 -12.74
CA LEU A 81 5.12 -9.73 -11.28
C LEU A 81 4.68 -11.06 -10.67
N ASP A 82 3.91 -11.86 -11.39
CA ASP A 82 3.55 -13.22 -10.96
C ASP A 82 4.78 -14.15 -10.85
N ALA A 83 5.75 -13.98 -11.74
CA ALA A 83 7.07 -14.61 -11.64
C ALA A 83 7.96 -13.99 -10.54
N TRP A 84 7.61 -12.80 -10.05
CA TRP A 84 8.33 -12.04 -9.04
C TRP A 84 7.78 -12.23 -7.61
N LEU A 85 6.76 -13.07 -7.40
CA LEU A 85 6.10 -13.22 -6.10
C LEU A 85 7.08 -13.70 -5.02
N ASP A 86 7.75 -12.75 -4.38
CA ASP A 86 8.75 -13.01 -3.37
C ASP A 86 8.04 -13.38 -2.06
N ALA A 87 8.47 -14.46 -1.40
CA ALA A 87 7.81 -15.00 -0.20
C ALA A 87 7.94 -14.08 1.05
N GLY A 88 8.60 -12.93 0.89
CA GLY A 88 8.97 -11.99 1.95
C GLY A 88 7.97 -10.86 2.23
N TRP A 89 6.65 -11.09 2.13
CA TRP A 89 5.67 -10.06 2.52
C TRP A 89 5.01 -10.36 3.88
N CYS A 90 4.54 -9.30 4.54
CA CYS A 90 3.85 -9.36 5.81
C CYS A 90 2.42 -8.85 5.64
N LEU A 91 1.46 -9.68 6.07
CA LEU A 91 0.05 -9.34 6.12
C LEU A 91 -0.34 -9.11 7.57
N VAL A 92 -1.02 -8.00 7.83
CA VAL A 92 -1.50 -7.66 9.17
C VAL A 92 -2.95 -7.22 9.14
N ALA A 93 -3.69 -7.53 10.19
CA ALA A 93 -5.06 -7.09 10.36
C ALA A 93 -5.11 -5.61 10.81
N PRO A 94 -6.15 -4.84 10.44
CA PRO A 94 -6.24 -3.42 10.75
C PRO A 94 -6.27 -3.09 12.25
N HIS A 95 -6.68 -4.06 13.08
CA HIS A 95 -6.75 -3.92 14.54
C HIS A 95 -5.46 -4.35 15.25
N GLU A 96 -4.48 -4.91 14.53
CA GLU A 96 -3.22 -5.32 15.16
C GLU A 96 -2.49 -4.13 15.80
N PRO A 97 -1.95 -4.28 17.02
CA PRO A 97 -1.19 -3.21 17.66
C PRO A 97 0.07 -2.86 16.88
N LEU A 98 0.40 -1.56 16.79
CA LEU A 98 1.63 -1.08 16.15
C LEU A 98 2.89 -1.78 16.66
N GLY A 99 2.97 -2.06 17.97
CA GLY A 99 4.12 -2.74 18.56
C GLY A 99 4.27 -4.19 18.10
N THR A 100 3.16 -4.88 17.84
CA THR A 100 3.16 -6.24 17.28
C THR A 100 3.64 -6.22 15.83
N VAL A 101 3.11 -5.28 15.03
CA VAL A 101 3.55 -5.10 13.64
C VAL A 101 5.02 -4.70 13.56
N ALA A 102 5.48 -3.79 14.41
CA ALA A 102 6.87 -3.36 14.47
C ALA A 102 7.82 -4.53 14.75
N ARG A 103 7.48 -5.38 15.72
CA ARG A 103 8.25 -6.60 16.00
C ARG A 103 8.24 -7.59 14.83
N ALA A 104 7.09 -7.78 14.19
CA ALA A 104 6.98 -8.67 13.04
C ALA A 104 7.84 -8.21 11.86
N LEU A 105 7.84 -6.90 11.57
CA LEU A 105 8.69 -6.31 10.54
C LEU A 105 10.18 -6.46 10.89
N ALA A 106 10.57 -6.13 12.13
CA ALA A 106 11.95 -6.22 12.58
C ALA A 106 12.48 -7.65 12.54
N ALA A 107 11.72 -8.63 13.04
CA ALA A 107 12.12 -10.03 13.11
C ALA A 107 12.36 -10.66 11.73
N ARG A 108 11.75 -10.11 10.68
CA ARG A 108 11.84 -10.61 9.29
C ARG A 108 12.62 -9.67 8.37
N ALA A 109 13.27 -8.64 8.92
CA ALA A 109 13.97 -7.59 8.18
C ALA A 109 13.11 -6.94 7.07
N LEU A 110 11.80 -6.81 7.30
CA LEU A 110 10.84 -6.24 6.36
C LEU A 110 10.67 -4.74 6.59
N SER A 111 10.51 -4.00 5.49
CA SER A 111 10.34 -2.54 5.54
C SER A 111 8.88 -2.07 5.53
N ALA A 112 7.94 -2.97 5.22
CA ALA A 112 6.52 -2.68 5.15
C ALA A 112 5.65 -3.93 5.34
N ALA A 113 4.40 -3.72 5.70
CA ALA A 113 3.35 -4.72 5.73
C ALA A 113 2.12 -4.21 4.96
N THR A 114 1.41 -5.13 4.30
CA THR A 114 0.08 -4.87 3.78
C THR A 114 -0.92 -5.03 4.90
N VAL A 115 -1.73 -4.00 5.14
CA VAL A 115 -2.86 -4.07 6.06
C VAL A 115 -4.08 -4.54 5.27
N ALA A 116 -4.75 -5.59 5.72
CA ALA A 116 -5.84 -6.22 4.99
C ALA A 116 -6.93 -6.79 5.91
N VAL A 117 -8.13 -6.98 5.35
CA VAL A 117 -9.15 -7.87 5.91
C VAL A 117 -9.25 -9.09 5.01
N GLY A 118 -8.92 -10.27 5.55
CA GLY A 118 -8.67 -11.45 4.72
C GLY A 118 -7.55 -11.19 3.71
N ARG A 119 -7.79 -11.49 2.42
CA ARG A 119 -6.83 -11.20 1.33
C ARG A 119 -7.12 -9.88 0.61
N ARG A 120 -7.97 -9.00 1.15
CA ARG A 120 -8.31 -7.71 0.54
C ARG A 120 -7.47 -6.59 1.15
N PRO A 121 -6.51 -5.99 0.41
CA PRO A 121 -5.71 -4.90 0.93
C PRO A 121 -6.54 -3.67 1.24
N LEU A 122 -6.32 -3.12 2.43
CA LEU A 122 -6.87 -1.84 2.86
C LEU A 122 -5.84 -0.72 2.77
N GLY A 123 -4.58 -1.02 3.10
CA GLY A 123 -3.50 -0.04 3.14
C GLY A 123 -2.13 -0.69 3.24
N VAL A 124 -1.11 0.17 3.31
CA VAL A 124 0.28 -0.24 3.56
C VAL A 124 0.78 0.53 4.78
N ILE A 125 1.47 -0.16 5.68
CA ILE A 125 2.22 0.48 6.75
C ILE A 125 3.71 0.17 6.58
N THR A 126 4.55 1.17 6.80
CA THR A 126 6.00 1.07 6.67
C THR A 126 6.70 1.29 8.01
N VAL A 127 7.97 0.92 8.10
CA VAL A 127 8.83 1.31 9.25
C VAL A 127 8.86 2.83 9.41
N GLY A 128 8.77 3.60 8.32
CA GLY A 128 8.68 5.06 8.37
C GLY A 128 7.41 5.56 9.07
N ASP A 129 6.25 4.91 8.82
CA ASP A 129 5.00 5.24 9.51
C ASP A 129 5.08 4.91 11.01
N LEU A 130 5.73 3.79 11.37
CA LEU A 130 5.95 3.40 12.78
C LEU A 130 6.89 4.38 13.52
N LEU A 131 7.93 4.84 12.83
CA LEU A 131 8.83 5.88 13.34
C LEU A 131 8.09 7.20 13.53
N ALA A 132 7.29 7.60 12.53
CA ALA A 132 6.47 8.80 12.60
C ALA A 132 5.47 8.73 13.77
N ALA A 133 4.85 7.56 14.01
CA ALA A 133 4.00 7.34 15.17
C ALA A 133 4.75 7.57 16.49
N THR A 134 5.98 7.06 16.59
CA THR A 134 6.86 7.24 17.76
C THR A 134 7.14 8.72 18.03
N LEU A 135 7.43 9.49 17.00
CA LEU A 135 7.74 10.91 17.11
C LEU A 135 6.50 11.77 17.38
N ALA A 136 5.35 11.42 16.82
CA ALA A 136 4.10 12.17 16.99
C ALA A 136 3.39 11.88 18.32
N GLY A 137 3.71 10.79 19.01
CA GLY A 137 3.01 10.41 20.24
C GLY A 137 1.53 10.09 19.97
N ARG A 138 0.61 10.63 20.79
CA ARG A 138 -0.85 10.41 20.61
C ARG A 138 -1.49 11.34 19.58
N LEU A 139 -0.73 12.22 18.95
CA LEU A 139 -1.27 13.04 17.87
C LEU A 139 -1.64 12.11 16.70
N PRO A 140 -2.85 12.22 16.15
CA PRO A 140 -3.17 11.52 14.91
C PRO A 140 -2.15 11.93 13.85
N PRO A 141 -1.76 11.05 12.89
CA PRO A 141 -0.83 11.41 11.82
C PRO A 141 -1.36 12.65 11.10
N GLY A 142 -0.74 13.79 11.43
CA GLY A 142 -1.39 15.08 11.32
C GLY A 142 -0.44 16.23 11.63
N SER A 143 0.76 16.17 11.07
CA SER A 143 1.57 17.37 10.84
C SER A 143 2.52 17.19 9.64
N THR A 144 2.09 16.47 8.60
CA THR A 144 2.65 16.65 7.25
C THR A 144 1.50 16.82 6.25
N ALA A 145 1.67 17.77 5.32
CA ALA A 145 0.63 18.42 4.53
C ALA A 145 -0.19 17.53 3.56
N ARG A 146 -0.09 16.19 3.61
CA ARG A 146 -0.56 15.30 2.54
C ARG A 146 -1.62 14.26 2.94
N ARG A 147 -2.11 14.24 4.19
CA ARG A 147 -3.11 13.27 4.65
C ARG A 147 -4.38 13.93 5.21
N ARG A 148 -5.56 13.37 4.89
CA ARG A 148 -6.89 13.74 5.40
C ARG A 148 -7.44 12.61 6.27
N ALA A 149 -7.95 12.94 7.44
CA ALA A 149 -8.67 11.99 8.29
C ALA A 149 -10.14 11.88 7.86
N VAL A 150 -10.67 10.67 7.76
CA VAL A 150 -12.08 10.38 7.55
C VAL A 150 -12.57 9.52 8.71
N ARG A 151 -13.58 10.01 9.43
CA ARG A 151 -14.19 9.26 10.54
C ARG A 151 -15.44 8.53 10.05
N CYS A 152 -15.55 7.26 10.43
CA CYS A 152 -16.75 6.47 10.23
C CYS A 152 -17.89 7.02 11.08
N ALA A 153 -19.04 7.29 10.44
CA ALA A 153 -20.25 7.73 11.11
C ALA A 153 -20.84 6.65 12.05
N GLY A 154 -20.61 5.36 11.75
CA GLY A 154 -21.15 4.25 12.55
C GLY A 154 -20.35 3.92 13.81
N CYS A 155 -19.03 3.76 13.71
CA CYS A 155 -18.20 3.27 14.83
C CYS A 155 -17.10 4.24 15.28
N GLY A 156 -17.04 5.44 14.70
CA GLY A 156 -16.03 6.46 15.01
C GLY A 156 -14.61 6.12 14.58
N ALA A 157 -14.38 4.99 13.89
CA ALA A 157 -13.04 4.63 13.42
C ALA A 157 -12.52 5.66 12.40
N THR A 158 -11.25 6.04 12.54
CA THR A 158 -10.61 6.98 11.62
C THR A 158 -9.80 6.22 10.57
N ALA A 159 -9.99 6.57 9.30
CA ALA A 159 -9.09 6.22 8.21
C ALA A 159 -8.28 7.45 7.82
N TYR A 160 -6.98 7.28 7.59
CA TYR A 160 -6.10 8.35 7.14
C TYR A 160 -5.77 8.16 5.67
N LEU A 161 -6.30 9.06 4.85
CA LEU A 161 -6.21 9.00 3.40
C LEU A 161 -5.20 10.01 2.90
N ARG A 162 -4.59 9.77 1.75
CA ARG A 162 -3.90 10.85 1.04
C ARG A 162 -4.95 11.84 0.49
N GLN A 163 -4.62 13.13 0.43
CA GLN A 163 -5.58 14.16 -0.01
C GLN A 163 -6.21 13.88 -1.38
N GLU A 164 -5.46 13.23 -2.28
CA GLU A 164 -5.85 12.91 -3.65
C GLU A 164 -6.68 11.63 -3.77
N VAL A 165 -6.94 10.90 -2.68
CA VAL A 165 -7.60 9.60 -2.74
C VAL A 165 -8.98 9.61 -2.10
N LEU A 166 -9.94 8.99 -2.80
CA LEU A 166 -11.32 8.82 -2.34
C LEU A 166 -11.38 8.00 -1.04
N ALA A 167 -12.41 8.27 -0.24
CA ALA A 167 -12.69 7.47 0.95
C ALA A 167 -12.93 6.01 0.58
N PRO A 168 -12.48 5.05 1.42
CA PRO A 168 -12.81 3.64 1.21
C PRO A 168 -14.33 3.50 1.20
N PRO A 169 -14.93 2.63 0.36
CA PRO A 169 -16.39 2.54 0.25
C PRO A 169 -17.05 2.15 1.57
N SER A 170 -16.38 1.32 2.37
CA SER A 170 -16.86 0.83 3.67
C SER A 170 -15.81 0.95 4.78
N CYS A 171 -16.29 1.08 6.01
CA CYS A 171 -15.46 1.18 7.21
C CYS A 171 -14.77 -0.15 7.52
N TRP A 172 -13.44 -0.12 7.71
CA TRP A 172 -12.66 -1.30 8.08
C TRP A 172 -13.07 -1.94 9.43
N ARG A 173 -13.73 -1.19 10.32
CA ARG A 173 -14.09 -1.65 11.67
C ARG A 173 -15.51 -2.18 11.76
N CYS A 174 -16.49 -1.54 11.13
CA CYS A 174 -17.90 -1.92 11.24
C CYS A 174 -18.60 -2.20 9.91
N GLY A 175 -17.91 -2.07 8.78
CA GLY A 175 -18.49 -2.28 7.45
C GLY A 175 -19.44 -1.19 6.96
N ALA A 176 -19.76 -0.18 7.77
CA ALA A 176 -20.66 0.92 7.38
C ALA A 176 -20.09 1.75 6.22
N ASP A 177 -20.96 2.25 5.35
CA ASP A 177 -20.58 3.11 4.23
C ASP A 177 -19.91 4.41 4.69
N MET A 178 -18.92 4.87 3.92
CA MET A 178 -18.13 6.07 4.23
C MET A 178 -18.26 7.18 3.15
N ALA A 179 -19.27 7.13 2.28
CA ALA A 179 -19.40 7.85 0.98
C ALA A 179 -19.19 9.39 1.01
N ALA A 180 -18.63 9.98 -0.07
CA ALA A 180 -19.39 10.61 -1.17
C ALA A 180 -18.84 10.34 -2.61
N PRO A 181 -19.64 10.56 -3.69
CA PRO A 181 -19.49 9.89 -5.01
C PRO A 181 -19.01 10.82 -6.14
N HIS A 182 -17.87 10.58 -6.81
CA HIS A 182 -17.59 11.20 -8.14
C HIS A 182 -16.74 10.32 -9.08
N THR A 183 -17.14 10.36 -10.34
CA THR A 183 -16.63 9.70 -11.55
C THR A 183 -15.13 9.88 -11.80
N ILE A 184 -14.44 8.77 -12.08
CA ILE A 184 -13.08 8.78 -12.62
C ILE A 184 -13.15 9.12 -14.12
N SER A 185 -12.53 10.24 -14.50
CA SER A 185 -12.21 10.52 -15.91
C SER A 185 -11.09 9.59 -16.35
N ARG A 186 -11.33 8.91 -17.47
CA ARG A 186 -10.50 7.84 -18.06
C ARG A 186 -9.26 8.43 -18.75
N PRO A 187 -8.00 8.04 -18.40
CA PRO A 187 -6.83 8.20 -19.26
C PRO A 187 -6.54 6.90 -20.04
N PRO A 188 -5.77 6.98 -21.14
CA PRO A 188 -5.68 5.92 -22.13
C PRO A 188 -4.74 4.79 -21.69
N ASP A 189 -5.03 3.60 -22.22
CA ASP A 189 -4.32 2.32 -22.17
C ASP A 189 -2.90 2.31 -21.57
N ASP A 190 -2.75 1.64 -20.42
CA ASP A 190 -1.60 0.79 -20.03
C ASP A 190 -1.85 0.16 -18.63
N CYS A 191 -1.76 -1.17 -18.53
CA CYS A 191 -1.77 -2.01 -17.31
C CYS A 191 -2.62 -1.51 -16.11
N ARG A 192 -3.86 -2.03 -16.02
CA ARG A 192 -4.91 -1.67 -15.05
C ARG A 192 -4.43 -1.68 -13.58
N VAL A 193 -4.55 -0.53 -12.92
CA VAL A 193 -4.50 -0.41 -11.45
C VAL A 193 -5.70 -1.18 -10.89
N ALA A 194 -5.45 -2.21 -10.07
CA ALA A 194 -6.49 -3.15 -9.65
C ALA A 194 -7.49 -2.58 -8.61
N GLN A 195 -7.44 -1.28 -8.31
CA GLN A 195 -8.45 -0.58 -7.50
C GLN A 195 -9.83 -0.49 -8.19
N GLU A 196 -9.93 -0.87 -9.47
CA GLU A 196 -11.12 -0.69 -10.31
C GLU A 196 -12.12 -1.86 -10.34
N ARG A 197 -11.89 -2.96 -9.59
CA ARG A 197 -12.87 -4.06 -9.48
C ARG A 197 -13.58 -4.04 -8.14
N GLY A 198 -14.44 -3.05 -7.96
CA GLY A 198 -15.53 -3.09 -6.98
C GLY A 198 -16.80 -2.67 -7.68
N ASP A 199 -17.46 -3.61 -8.38
CA ASP A 199 -18.93 -3.77 -8.40
C ASP A 199 -19.41 -4.75 -9.48
N ARG A 200 -20.40 -5.55 -9.06
CA ARG A 200 -21.30 -6.47 -9.79
C ARG A 200 -20.78 -7.89 -10.03
N LEU A 201 -21.12 -8.79 -9.09
CA LEU A 201 -22.31 -9.66 -9.17
C LEU A 201 -22.58 -10.28 -7.79
#